data_AF-A0A821T1T4-F1
#
_entry.id   AF-A0A821T1T4-F1
#
_cell.length_a   1.000
_cell.length_b   1.000
_cell.length_c   1.000
_cell.angle_alpha   90.00
_cell.angle_beta   90.00
_cell.angle_gamma   90.00
#
_symmetry.space_group_name_H-M   'P 1'
#
loop_
_entity.id
_entity.type
_entity.pdbx_description
1 polymer ?
#
loop_
_entity_poly.entity_id
_entity_poly.type
_entity_poly.pdbx_seq_one_letter_code
_entity_poly.pdbx_strand_id
1 'polypeptide(L)'
;MDGSDWIFQQDNAPIHRAKVNLAWFKSKKINVLLWPSLPPDLNPIENLWGILARKIYAGGKQFRTKEQLKTTLTKFWEEISIEQLRALSNRCLKESLKLLS
;
A
#
# COMPACT_ATOMS: atom_id res chain seq x y z
N MET A 1 -15.13 16.73 2.27
CA MET A 1 -14.26 16.07 3.27
C MET A 1 -12.91 16.77 3.21
N ASP A 2 -12.49 17.45 4.27
CA ASP A 2 -11.28 18.29 4.30
C ASP A 2 -10.00 17.50 4.67
N GLY A 3 -10.06 16.16 4.61
CA GLY A 3 -8.91 15.31 4.89
C GLY A 3 -8.65 15.06 6.37
N SER A 4 -9.34 15.76 7.29
CA SER A 4 -9.07 15.71 8.73
C SER A 4 -9.37 14.35 9.39
N ASP A 5 -10.25 13.55 8.79
CA ASP A 5 -10.63 12.21 9.28
C ASP A 5 -9.74 11.07 8.76
N TRP A 6 -8.73 11.36 7.93
CA TRP A 6 -7.90 10.33 7.30
C TRP A 6 -6.62 10.08 8.08
N ILE A 7 -6.26 8.79 8.17
CA ILE A 7 -5.00 8.35 8.77
C ILE A 7 -4.13 7.76 7.66
N PHE A 8 -2.90 8.26 7.56
CA PHE A 8 -1.89 7.75 6.64
C PHE A 8 -1.21 6.52 7.23
N GLN A 9 -1.31 5.38 6.56
CA GLN A 9 -0.57 4.17 6.91
C GLN A 9 0.65 4.03 6.00
N GLN A 10 1.79 3.69 6.59
CA GLN A 10 3.02 3.31 5.90
C GLN A 10 3.66 2.11 6.61
N ASP A 11 4.56 1.42 5.93
CA ASP A 11 5.31 0.33 6.52
C ASP A 11 6.36 0.82 7.52
N ASN A 12 7.05 -0.13 8.13
CA ASN A 12 8.08 0.13 9.12
C ASN A 12 9.50 0.08 8.51
N ALA A 13 9.70 0.44 7.23
CA ALA A 13 11.05 0.50 6.68
C ALA A 13 11.84 1.65 7.35
N PRO A 14 13.18 1.52 7.53
CA PRO A 14 14.00 2.52 8.22
C PRO A 14 13.86 3.93 7.63
N ILE A 15 13.70 4.03 6.30
CA ILE A 15 13.50 5.31 5.61
C ILE A 15 12.18 5.96 6.02
N HIS A 16 11.10 5.21 6.22
CA HIS A 16 9.78 5.73 6.59
C HIS A 16 9.72 6.18 8.07
N ARG A 17 10.57 5.61 8.93
CA ARG A 17 10.74 6.02 10.34
C ARG A 17 11.76 7.14 10.57
N ALA A 18 12.45 7.61 9.53
CA ALA A 18 13.46 8.66 9.70
C ALA A 18 12.84 9.91 10.34
N LYS A 19 13.54 10.54 11.29
CA LYS A 19 13.05 11.73 12.03
C LYS A 19 12.60 12.85 11.09
N VAL A 20 13.31 13.03 9.98
CA VAL A 20 12.97 14.03 8.94
C VAL A 20 11.59 13.78 8.32
N ASN A 21 11.24 12.52 8.05
CA ASN A 21 9.95 12.17 7.45
C ASN A 21 8.81 12.33 8.46
N LEU A 22 9.02 11.92 9.72
CA LEU A 22 8.05 12.13 10.79
C LEU A 22 7.81 13.63 11.08
N ALA A 23 8.87 14.44 11.06
CA ALA A 23 8.77 15.89 11.20
C ALA A 23 8.00 16.52 10.03
N TRP A 24 8.19 16.03 8.80
CA TRP A 24 7.44 16.48 7.64
C TRP A 24 5.93 16.18 7.80
N PHE A 25 5.55 14.95 8.16
CA PHE A 25 4.14 14.61 8.42
C PHE A 25 3.51 15.51 9.48
N LYS A 26 4.23 15.77 10.58
CA LYS A 26 3.79 16.68 11.63
C LYS A 26 3.56 18.11 11.11
N SER A 27 4.47 18.64 10.28
CA SER A 27 4.33 19.98 9.69
C SER A 27 3.14 20.09 8.72
N LYS A 28 2.78 18.96 8.08
CA LYS A 28 1.62 18.86 7.18
C LYS A 28 0.31 18.52 7.90
N LYS A 29 0.34 18.35 9.22
CA LYS A 29 -0.81 17.91 10.04
C LYS A 29 -1.42 16.58 9.53
N ILE A 30 -0.56 15.69 9.02
CA ILE A 30 -0.98 14.35 8.57
C ILE A 30 -0.85 13.40 9.75
N ASN A 31 -1.97 12.76 10.11
CA ASN A 31 -1.99 11.71 11.13
C ASN A 31 -1.40 10.44 10.53
N VAL A 32 -0.31 9.93 11.11
CA VAL A 32 0.33 8.68 10.68
C VAL A 32 -0.09 7.55 11.62
N LEU A 33 -0.54 6.43 11.06
CA LEU A 33 -0.88 5.23 11.82
C LEU A 33 0.39 4.66 12.43
N LEU A 34 0.40 4.45 13.75
CA LEU A 34 1.44 3.69 14.40
C LEU A 34 1.26 2.21 14.02
N TRP A 35 1.99 1.77 13.00
CA TRP A 35 1.94 0.40 12.52
C TRP A 35 3.00 -0.45 13.25
N PRO A 36 2.61 -1.55 13.91
CA PRO A 36 3.58 -2.46 14.53
C PRO A 36 4.44 -3.12 13.45
N SER A 37 5.59 -3.68 13.85
CA SER A 37 6.37 -4.57 12.97
C SER A 37 5.58 -5.87 12.75
N LEU A 38 4.64 -5.82 11.81
CA LEU A 38 3.82 -6.95 11.40
C LEU A 38 4.42 -7.66 10.19
N PRO A 39 4.04 -8.93 9.95
CA PRO A 39 4.40 -9.63 8.73
C PRO A 39 4.09 -8.82 7.48
N PRO A 40 4.92 -8.88 6.42
CA PRO A 40 4.69 -8.16 5.16
C PRO A 40 3.31 -8.40 4.55
N ASP A 41 2.77 -9.61 4.73
CA ASP A 41 1.45 -10.02 4.25
C ASP A 41 0.28 -9.26 4.89
N LEU A 42 0.53 -8.47 5.95
CA LEU A 42 -0.47 -7.62 6.58
C LEU A 42 -0.41 -6.17 6.14
N ASN A 43 0.52 -5.82 5.25
CA ASN A 43 0.59 -4.49 4.67
C ASN A 43 -0.33 -4.41 3.42
N PRO A 44 -1.36 -3.53 3.40
CA PRO A 44 -2.26 -3.42 2.25
C PRO A 44 -1.53 -3.15 0.94
N ILE A 45 -0.48 -2.31 0.96
CA ILE A 45 0.24 -1.94 -0.27
C ILE A 45 1.03 -3.11 -0.86
N GLU A 46 1.63 -3.97 -0.03
CA GLU A 46 2.35 -5.17 -0.47
C GLU A 46 1.40 -6.18 -1.12
N ASN A 47 0.22 -6.37 -0.52
CA ASN A 47 -0.80 -7.23 -1.10
C ASN A 47 -1.28 -6.70 -2.46
N LEU A 48 -1.44 -5.38 -2.58
CA LEU A 48 -1.83 -4.73 -3.84
C LEU A 48 -0.75 -4.93 -4.92
N TRP A 49 0.52 -4.76 -4.57
CA TRP A 49 1.64 -5.06 -5.45
C TRP A 49 1.65 -6.52 -5.89
N GLY A 50 1.36 -7.46 -4.99
CA GLY A 50 1.22 -8.88 -5.31
C GLY A 50 0.10 -9.16 -6.33
N ILE A 51 -1.05 -8.50 -6.19
CA ILE A 51 -2.17 -8.61 -7.15
C ILE A 51 -1.76 -8.08 -8.52
N LEU A 52 -1.15 -6.89 -8.56
CA LEU A 52 -0.68 -6.28 -9.80
C LEU A 52 0.38 -7.14 -10.48
N ALA A 53 1.39 -7.60 -9.75
CA ALA A 53 2.45 -8.45 -10.30
C ALA A 53 1.90 -9.74 -10.91
N ARG A 54 0.99 -10.44 -10.20
CA ARG A 54 0.34 -11.64 -10.75
C ARG A 54 -0.42 -11.37 -12.04
N LYS A 55 -1.09 -10.22 -12.15
CA LYS A 55 -1.83 -9.83 -13.35
C LYS A 55 -0.91 -9.42 -14.50
N ILE A 56 0.15 -8.67 -14.20
CA ILE A 56 1.16 -8.20 -15.16
C ILE A 56 1.93 -9.35 -15.81
N TYR A 57 2.34 -10.33 -15.00
CA TYR A 57 3.18 -11.46 -15.41
C TYR A 57 2.39 -12.75 -15.67
N ALA A 58 1.04 -12.67 -15.69
CA ALA A 58 0.18 -13.80 -16.00
C ALA A 58 0.57 -14.47 -17.33
N GLY A 59 0.57 -15.81 -17.35
CA GLY A 59 0.98 -16.58 -18.54
C GLY A 59 2.46 -16.43 -18.92
N GLY A 60 3.32 -15.99 -17.99
CA GLY A 60 4.75 -15.84 -18.22
C GLY A 60 5.14 -14.62 -19.06
N LYS A 61 4.22 -13.65 -19.22
CA LYS A 61 4.45 -12.43 -20.01
C LYS A 61 5.74 -11.72 -19.59
N GLN A 62 6.59 -11.36 -20.55
CA GLN A 62 7.81 -10.59 -20.33
C GLN A 62 7.74 -9.24 -21.04
N PHE A 63 8.48 -8.26 -20.55
CA PHE A 63 8.54 -6.91 -21.11
C PHE A 63 9.96 -6.59 -21.57
N ARG A 64 10.09 -5.98 -22.75
CA ARG A 64 11.40 -5.62 -23.32
C ARG A 64 11.81 -4.19 -22.99
N THR A 65 10.85 -3.34 -22.66
CA THR A 65 11.11 -1.94 -22.32
C THR A 65 10.37 -1.53 -21.05
N LYS A 66 10.88 -0.48 -20.39
CA LYS A 66 10.25 0.09 -19.19
C LYS A 66 8.89 0.69 -19.52
N GLU A 67 8.73 1.23 -20.72
CA GLU A 67 7.52 1.88 -21.21
C GLU A 67 6.38 0.85 -21.36
N GLN A 68 6.67 -0.32 -21.93
CA GLN A 68 5.69 -1.39 -22.05
C GLN A 68 5.18 -1.88 -20.68
N LEU A 69 6.11 -2.02 -19.72
CA LEU A 69 5.77 -2.39 -18.35
C LEU A 69 4.92 -1.31 -17.69
N LYS A 70 5.32 -0.03 -17.79
CA LYS A 70 4.58 1.11 -17.24
C LYS A 70 3.16 1.19 -17.81
N THR A 71 2.99 1.12 -19.14
CA THR A 71 1.68 1.16 -19.77
C THR A 71 0.78 0.01 -19.30
N THR A 72 1.34 -1.20 -19.16
CA THR A 72 0.57 -2.34 -18.67
C THR A 72 0.20 -2.21 -17.19
N LEU A 73 1.14 -1.72 -16.37
CA LEU A 73 0.91 -1.43 -14.95
C LEU A 73 -0.20 -0.40 -14.78
N THR A 74 -0.14 0.73 -15.50
CA THR A 74 -1.17 1.78 -15.45
C THR A 74 -2.53 1.26 -15.84
N LYS A 75 -2.62 0.50 -16.95
CA LYS A 75 -3.88 -0.14 -17.36
C LYS A 75 -4.48 -1.00 -16.24
N PHE A 76 -3.68 -1.86 -15.63
CA PHE A 76 -4.18 -2.75 -14.58
C PHE A 76 -4.45 -2.02 -13.27
N TRP A 77 -3.74 -0.93 -12.99
CA TRP A 77 -4.04 -0.04 -11.88
C TRP A 77 -5.42 0.58 -12.00
N GLU A 78 -5.76 1.09 -13.18
CA GLU A 78 -7.08 1.70 -13.47
C GLU A 78 -8.24 0.70 -13.42
N GLU A 79 -7.97 -0.59 -13.65
CA GLU A 79 -8.96 -1.66 -13.56
C GLU A 79 -9.25 -2.11 -12.11
N ILE A 80 -8.47 -1.67 -11.11
CA ILE A 80 -8.72 -2.06 -9.72
C ILE A 80 -9.94 -1.29 -9.19
N SER A 81 -10.95 -2.04 -8.76
CA SER A 81 -12.17 -1.44 -8.22
C SER A 81 -11.97 -0.92 -6.79
N ILE A 82 -12.75 0.10 -6.42
CA ILE A 82 -12.73 0.64 -5.06
C ILE A 82 -13.14 -0.43 -4.03
N GLU A 83 -14.04 -1.35 -4.40
CA GLU A 83 -14.46 -2.47 -3.57
C GLU A 83 -13.30 -3.43 -3.28
N GLN A 84 -12.44 -3.69 -4.27
CA GLN A 84 -11.24 -4.50 -4.08
C GLN A 84 -10.28 -3.81 -3.11
N LEU A 85 -10.04 -2.50 -3.27
CA LEU A 85 -9.18 -1.73 -2.36
C LEU A 85 -9.72 -1.72 -0.92
N ARG A 86 -11.04 -1.50 -0.76
CA ARG A 86 -11.71 -1.53 0.55
C ARG A 86 -11.61 -2.90 1.20
N ALA A 87 -11.88 -3.98 0.45
CA ALA A 87 -11.80 -5.34 0.96
C ALA A 87 -10.36 -5.70 1.39
N LEU A 88 -9.36 -5.27 0.62
CA LEU A 88 -7.95 -5.47 0.94
C LEU A 88 -7.56 -4.75 2.24
N SER A 89 -7.90 -3.46 2.33
CA SER A 89 -7.61 -2.62 3.49
C SER A 89 -8.28 -3.17 4.76
N ASN A 90 -9.58 -3.47 4.70
CA ASN A 90 -10.32 -4.00 5.83
C ASN A 90 -9.78 -5.34 6.31
N ARG A 91 -9.39 -6.24 5.39
CA ARG A 91 -8.76 -7.51 5.74
C ARG A 91 -7.45 -7.30 6.48
N CYS A 92 -6.54 -6.49 5.92
CA CYS A 92 -5.23 -6.24 6.50
C CYS A 92 -5.35 -5.61 7.90
N LEU A 93 -6.23 -4.61 8.06
CA LEU A 93 -6.48 -3.97 9.35
C LEU A 93 -7.05 -4.96 10.37
N LYS A 94 -8.04 -5.78 9.98
CA LYS A 94 -8.65 -6.78 10.87
C LYS A 94 -7.63 -7.81 11.35
N GLU A 95 -6.82 -8.36 10.45
CA GLU A 95 -5.81 -9.36 10.82
C GLU A 95 -4.69 -8.74 11.68
N SER A 96 -4.34 -7.48 11.42
CA SER A 96 -3.36 -6.75 12.22
C SER A 96 -3.83 -6.52 13.66
N LEU A 97 -5.11 -6.20 13.86
CA LEU A 97 -5.69 -6.02 15.20
C LEU A 97 -5.70 -7.32 16.01
N LYS A 98 -5.90 -8.49 15.37
CA LYS A 98 -5.85 -9.80 16.07
C LYS A 98 -4.47 -10.13 16.64
N LEU A 99 -3.41 -9.60 16.06
CA LEU A 99 -2.03 -9.84 16.52
C LEU A 99 -1.62 -8.91 17.68
N LEU A 100 -2.46 -7.94 18.01
CA LEU A 100 -2.22 -6.95 19.07
C LEU A 100 -3.11 -7.15 20.31
N SER A 101 -4.01 -8.14 20.28
CA SER A 101 -4.91 -8.56 21.37
C SER A 101 -4.42 -9.82 22.03
#